data_AF-A0A2P6Q083-F1
#
_entry.id   AF-A0A2P6Q083-F1
#
_cell.length_a   1.000
_cell.length_b   1.000
_cell.length_c   1.000
_cell.angle_alpha   90.00
_cell.angle_beta   90.00
_cell.angle_gamma   90.00
#
_symmetry.space_group_name_H-M   'P 1'
#
loop_
_entity.id
_entity.type
_entity.pdbx_description
1 polymer ?
#
loop_
_entity_poly.entity_id
_entity_poly.type
_entity_poly.pdbx_seq_one_letter_code
_entity_poly.pdbx_strand_id
1 'polypeptide(L)'
;MEEQAQPKWRGKSSAEVNGHAAQEVWPLLADFCNLHKVFPKVETCYQLEGIAGQTGLVRYCAGFASNRDESTIKWAKERLLMIDPIKRCLSYEVIDSNMGFKSYVAIMHVVPINDDGSMIEWSFVCDPTEGRKMEDVQSFGESSLQSIAKKIEHVLTI
;
A
#
# COMPACT_ATOMS: atom_id res chain seq x y z
N MET A 1 -24.12 -5.48 26.98
CA MET A 1 -24.41 -4.50 25.92
C MET A 1 -23.56 -4.92 24.74
N GLU A 2 -24.12 -5.71 23.83
CA GLU A 2 -23.42 -6.11 22.61
C GLU A 2 -23.35 -4.87 21.71
N GLU A 3 -22.18 -4.25 21.61
CA GLU A 3 -21.90 -3.34 20.52
C GLU A 3 -22.10 -4.13 19.22
N GLN A 4 -23.19 -3.82 18.50
CA GLN A 4 -23.33 -4.25 17.12
C GLN A 4 -22.17 -3.61 16.34
N ALA A 5 -21.08 -4.36 16.20
CA ALA A 5 -19.93 -3.93 15.44
C ALA A 5 -20.41 -3.60 14.03
N GLN A 6 -20.24 -2.35 13.60
CA GLN A 6 -20.54 -1.97 12.23
C GLN A 6 -19.72 -2.86 11.28
N PRO A 7 -20.28 -3.28 10.13
CA PRO A 7 -19.56 -4.09 9.18
C PRO A 7 -18.27 -3.38 8.73
N LYS A 8 -17.14 -4.08 8.78
CA LYS A 8 -15.85 -3.55 8.33
C LYS A 8 -15.92 -3.15 6.86
N TRP A 9 -15.28 -2.04 6.52
CA TRP A 9 -15.06 -1.66 5.12
C TRP A 9 -14.03 -2.59 4.47
N ARG A 10 -14.27 -2.94 3.21
CA ARG A 10 -13.40 -3.81 2.40
C ARG A 10 -13.28 -3.23 1.01
N GLY A 11 -12.09 -2.89 0.58
CA GLY A 11 -11.84 -2.40 -0.78
C GLY A 11 -10.75 -3.20 -1.47
N LYS A 12 -10.79 -3.19 -2.80
CA LYS A 12 -9.74 -3.72 -3.66
C LYS A 12 -9.58 -2.80 -4.87
N SER A 13 -8.34 -2.51 -5.21
CA SER A 13 -7.96 -1.75 -6.39
C SER A 13 -6.91 -2.55 -7.17
N SER A 14 -6.85 -2.31 -8.48
CA SER A 14 -5.81 -2.88 -9.34
C SER A 14 -5.24 -1.85 -10.31
N ALA A 15 -3.99 -2.04 -10.72
CA ALA A 15 -3.35 -1.29 -11.79
C ALA A 15 -2.40 -2.20 -12.57
N GLU A 16 -2.47 -2.12 -13.90
CA GLU A 16 -1.54 -2.83 -14.78
C GLU A 16 -0.20 -2.11 -14.82
N VAL A 17 0.88 -2.89 -14.93
CA VAL A 17 2.24 -2.44 -15.21
C VAL A 17 2.61 -2.98 -16.57
N ASN A 18 2.74 -2.09 -17.54
CA ASN A 18 2.95 -2.44 -18.94
C ASN A 18 4.43 -2.74 -19.20
N GLY A 19 4.69 -3.80 -19.96
CA GLY A 19 6.04 -4.14 -20.43
C GLY A 19 6.99 -4.66 -19.37
N HIS A 20 6.51 -4.99 -18.17
CA HIS A 20 7.31 -5.56 -17.10
C HIS A 20 6.63 -6.76 -16.45
N ALA A 21 7.37 -7.86 -16.38
CA ALA A 21 6.91 -9.10 -15.79
C ALA A 21 6.77 -8.97 -14.26
N ALA A 22 5.91 -9.79 -13.66
CA ALA A 22 5.63 -9.74 -12.23
C ALA A 22 6.89 -9.93 -11.36
N GLN A 23 7.88 -10.69 -11.86
CA GLN A 23 9.17 -10.91 -11.22
C GLN A 23 10.08 -9.66 -11.19
N GLU A 24 9.94 -8.74 -12.13
CA GLU A 24 10.68 -7.48 -12.19
C GLU A 24 10.02 -6.42 -11.30
N VAL A 25 8.68 -6.42 -11.26
CA VAL A 25 7.87 -5.49 -10.46
C VAL A 25 7.94 -5.81 -8.97
N TRP A 26 7.90 -7.09 -8.60
CA TRP A 26 7.80 -7.50 -7.19
C TRP A 26 8.91 -6.97 -6.27
N PRO A 27 10.20 -7.04 -6.62
CA PRO A 27 11.28 -6.54 -5.77
C PRO A 27 11.09 -5.08 -5.33
N LEU A 28 10.50 -4.24 -6.18
CA LEU A 28 10.25 -2.83 -5.90
C LEU A 28 9.15 -2.61 -4.84
N LEU A 29 8.14 -3.49 -4.80
CA LEU A 29 7.09 -3.47 -3.77
C LEU A 29 7.51 -4.23 -2.50
N ALA A 30 8.33 -5.27 -2.66
CA ALA A 30 8.88 -6.07 -1.57
C ALA A 30 9.88 -5.28 -0.70
N ASP A 31 10.49 -4.21 -1.24
CA ASP A 31 11.34 -3.26 -0.51
C ASP A 31 10.48 -2.38 0.44
N PHE A 32 9.87 -3.03 1.44
CA PHE A 32 8.78 -2.52 2.27
C PHE A 32 9.08 -1.16 2.92
N CYS A 33 10.31 -0.96 3.41
CA CYS A 33 10.73 0.28 4.07
C CYS A 33 11.17 1.38 3.10
N ASN A 34 11.16 1.14 1.79
CA ASN A 34 11.55 2.10 0.77
C ASN A 34 10.40 2.42 -0.20
N LEU A 35 9.16 2.33 0.28
CA LEU A 35 7.95 2.63 -0.50
C LEU A 35 7.99 4.00 -1.21
N HIS A 36 8.68 4.99 -0.63
CA HIS A 36 8.87 6.32 -1.22
C HIS A 36 9.57 6.30 -2.61
N LYS A 37 10.31 5.23 -2.93
CA LYS A 37 10.96 5.08 -4.26
C LYS A 37 9.94 4.85 -5.39
N VAL A 38 8.80 4.22 -5.06
CA VAL A 38 7.80 3.79 -6.04
C VAL A 38 6.41 4.35 -5.82
N PHE A 39 6.15 4.99 -4.68
CA PHE A 39 4.87 5.63 -4.41
C PHE A 39 5.03 7.15 -4.31
N PRO A 40 4.72 7.91 -5.38
CA PRO A 40 4.96 9.36 -5.44
C PRO A 40 4.30 10.21 -4.34
N LYS A 41 3.23 9.72 -3.69
CA LYS A 41 2.57 10.44 -2.59
C LYS A 41 3.28 10.26 -1.24
N VAL A 42 4.25 9.34 -1.15
CA VAL A 42 5.06 9.09 0.04
C VAL A 42 6.40 9.79 -0.14
N GLU A 43 6.64 10.82 0.66
CA GLU A 43 7.88 11.62 0.61
C GLU A 43 8.99 10.93 1.39
N THR A 44 8.66 10.31 2.53
CA THR A 44 9.62 9.57 3.35
C THR A 44 9.06 8.22 3.75
N CYS A 45 9.91 7.21 3.70
CA CYS A 45 9.62 5.89 4.25
C CYS A 45 10.93 5.30 4.77
N TYR A 46 10.94 4.81 6.01
CA TYR A 46 12.13 4.22 6.63
C TYR A 46 11.75 3.18 7.68
N GLN A 47 12.70 2.30 8.00
CA GLN A 47 12.56 1.26 9.01
C GLN A 47 12.57 1.86 10.42
N LEU A 48 11.59 1.46 11.25
CA LEU A 48 11.56 1.77 12.69
C LEU A 48 12.08 0.60 13.53
N GLU A 49 11.61 -0.61 13.26
CA GLU A 49 11.86 -1.81 14.06
C GLU A 49 11.93 -3.06 13.19
N GLY A 50 12.54 -4.14 13.69
CA GLY A 50 12.59 -5.44 13.02
C GLY A 50 13.77 -5.60 12.06
N ILE A 51 13.68 -6.58 11.16
CA ILE A 51 14.73 -6.92 10.18
C ILE A 51 14.14 -6.79 8.78
N ALA A 52 14.86 -6.11 7.88
CA ALA A 52 14.43 -5.93 6.50
C ALA A 52 14.07 -7.27 5.83
N GLY A 53 12.90 -7.32 5.17
CA GLY A 53 12.40 -8.52 4.49
C GLY A 53 11.81 -9.60 5.40
N GLN A 54 11.67 -9.39 6.71
CA GLN A 54 11.10 -10.36 7.64
C GLN A 54 9.76 -9.89 8.24
N THR A 55 8.86 -10.83 8.52
CA THR A 55 7.63 -10.56 9.28
C THR A 55 7.95 -9.88 10.61
N GLY A 56 7.12 -8.91 10.99
CA GLY A 56 7.32 -8.07 12.18
C GLY A 56 8.08 -6.77 11.90
N LEU A 57 8.67 -6.60 10.71
CA LEU A 57 9.29 -5.36 10.27
C LEU A 57 8.29 -4.20 10.35
N VAL A 58 8.70 -3.08 10.96
CA VAL A 58 7.88 -1.88 11.08
C VAL A 58 8.51 -0.76 10.27
N ARG A 59 7.69 -0.09 9.44
CA ARG A 59 8.07 1.13 8.73
C ARG A 59 7.30 2.34 9.26
N TYR A 60 7.92 3.51 9.19
CA TYR A 60 7.23 4.79 9.17
C TYR A 60 7.12 5.25 7.73
N CYS A 61 5.94 5.69 7.29
CA CYS A 61 5.74 6.33 5.99
C CYS A 61 4.95 7.62 6.16
N ALA A 62 5.35 8.68 5.43
CA ALA A 62 4.67 9.96 5.46
C ALA A 62 4.73 10.68 4.11
N GLY A 63 3.72 11.49 3.83
CA GLY A 63 3.64 12.33 2.64
C GLY A 63 2.31 13.08 2.56
N PHE A 64 1.92 13.49 1.36
CA PHE A 64 0.77 14.38 1.14
C PHE A 64 -0.49 13.61 0.76
N ALA A 65 -1.63 14.02 1.32
CA ALA A 65 -2.93 13.42 1.00
C ALA A 65 -3.31 13.62 -0.48
N SER A 66 -2.92 14.75 -1.06
CA SER A 66 -3.08 15.07 -2.48
C SER A 66 -2.10 16.15 -2.91
N ASN A 67 -1.82 16.23 -4.21
CA ASN A 67 -0.97 17.30 -4.79
C ASN A 67 -1.57 18.71 -4.68
N ARG A 68 -2.80 18.86 -4.15
CA ARG A 68 -3.47 20.16 -4.01
C ARG A 68 -3.47 20.69 -2.58
N ASP A 69 -3.22 19.81 -1.62
CA ASP A 69 -3.21 20.15 -0.20
C ASP A 69 -1.92 19.65 0.44
N GLU A 70 -0.86 20.42 0.20
CA GLU A 70 0.46 20.23 0.81
C GLU A 70 0.47 20.63 2.29
N SER A 71 -0.64 21.21 2.81
CA SER A 71 -0.66 21.75 4.18
C SER A 71 -0.73 20.67 5.26
N THR A 72 -1.19 19.46 4.91
CA THR A 72 -1.38 18.38 5.89
C THR A 72 -0.61 17.13 5.52
N ILE A 73 0.51 16.92 6.23
CA ILE A 73 1.26 15.66 6.19
C ILE A 73 0.41 14.53 6.79
N LYS A 74 0.25 13.46 6.03
CA LYS A 74 -0.33 12.19 6.50
C LYS A 74 0.78 11.19 6.75
N TRP A 75 0.66 10.43 7.83
CA TRP A 75 1.64 9.41 8.19
C TRP A 75 0.98 8.16 8.75
N ALA A 76 1.67 7.03 8.59
CA ALA A 76 1.35 5.77 9.23
C ALA A 76 2.62 5.06 9.71
N LYS A 77 2.48 4.33 10.80
CA LYS A 77 3.39 3.24 11.16
C LYS A 77 2.73 1.94 10.76
N GLU A 78 3.44 1.13 10.00
CA GLU A 78 2.89 -0.08 9.41
C GLU A 78 3.79 -1.26 9.74
N ARG A 79 3.19 -2.37 10.19
CA ARG A 79 3.89 -3.61 10.51
C ARG A 79 3.63 -4.65 9.43
N LEU A 80 4.70 -5.21 8.87
CA LEU A 80 4.65 -6.33 7.94
C LEU A 80 4.18 -7.60 8.65
N LEU A 81 3.07 -8.17 8.20
CA LEU A 81 2.48 -9.39 8.75
C LEU A 81 2.94 -10.63 7.97
N MET A 82 3.09 -10.50 6.66
CA MET A 82 3.53 -11.58 5.78
C MET A 82 4.22 -10.99 4.56
N ILE A 83 5.21 -11.72 4.06
CA ILE A 83 5.83 -11.50 2.76
C ILE A 83 6.16 -12.85 2.13
N ASP A 84 5.71 -13.07 0.91
CA ASP A 84 5.92 -14.30 0.15
C ASP A 84 6.48 -13.93 -1.23
N PRO A 85 7.79 -14.14 -1.47
CA PRO A 85 8.41 -13.80 -2.74
C PRO A 85 8.01 -14.74 -3.88
N ILE A 86 7.54 -15.95 -3.59
CA ILE A 86 7.08 -16.91 -4.60
C ILE A 86 5.72 -16.48 -5.12
N LYS A 87 4.80 -16.13 -4.20
CA LYS A 87 3.47 -15.61 -4.54
C LYS A 87 3.47 -14.12 -4.89
N ARG A 88 4.59 -13.41 -4.66
CA ARG A 88 4.74 -11.96 -4.86
C ARG A 88 3.65 -11.17 -4.14
N CYS A 89 3.42 -11.51 -2.88
CA CYS A 89 2.46 -10.82 -2.05
C CYS A 89 3.01 -10.48 -0.68
N LEU A 90 2.50 -9.40 -0.12
CA LEU A 90 2.75 -9.00 1.26
C LEU A 90 1.47 -8.53 1.90
N SER A 91 1.41 -8.62 3.22
CA SER A 91 0.35 -8.00 4.01
C SER A 91 0.91 -7.24 5.18
N TYR A 92 0.22 -6.19 5.59
CA TYR A 92 0.63 -5.34 6.70
C TYR A 92 -0.58 -4.76 7.43
N GLU A 93 -0.38 -4.38 8.68
CA GLU A 93 -1.34 -3.63 9.47
C GLU A 93 -0.85 -2.19 9.71
N VAL A 94 -1.77 -1.25 9.83
CA VAL A 94 -1.49 0.09 10.35
C VAL A 94 -1.59 0.01 11.87
N ILE A 95 -0.46 0.18 12.56
CA ILE A 95 -0.40 0.13 14.03
C ILE A 95 -0.59 1.52 14.67
N ASP A 96 -0.35 2.59 13.91
CA ASP A 96 -0.48 3.98 14.36
C ASP A 96 -0.61 4.90 13.13
N SER A 97 -1.44 5.95 13.19
CA SER A 97 -1.58 6.92 12.10
C SER A 97 -2.30 8.20 12.52
N ASN A 98 -2.04 9.31 11.84
CA ASN A 98 -2.88 10.52 11.95
C ASN A 98 -4.07 10.54 10.95
N MET A 99 -4.38 9.39 10.35
CA MET A 99 -5.42 9.26 9.31
C MET A 99 -6.75 8.74 9.85
N GLY A 100 -6.81 8.32 11.12
CA GLY A 100 -8.02 7.83 11.77
C GLY A 100 -8.40 6.38 11.44
N PHE A 101 -7.52 5.64 10.76
CA PHE A 101 -7.74 4.23 10.47
C PHE A 101 -7.67 3.38 11.74
N LYS A 102 -8.63 2.47 11.90
CA LYS A 102 -8.67 1.46 12.98
C LYS A 102 -8.76 0.07 12.37
N SER A 103 -8.06 -0.89 12.99
CA SER A 103 -8.01 -2.29 12.55
C SER A 103 -7.69 -2.46 11.06
N TYR A 104 -6.87 -1.56 10.50
CA TYR A 104 -6.58 -1.53 9.07
C TYR A 104 -5.53 -2.57 8.73
N VAL A 105 -5.90 -3.51 7.87
CA VAL A 105 -5.00 -4.52 7.29
C VAL A 105 -5.09 -4.42 5.78
N ALA A 106 -3.94 -4.40 5.12
CA ALA A 106 -3.87 -4.40 3.67
C ALA A 106 -3.02 -5.56 3.14
N ILE A 107 -3.31 -5.93 1.89
CA ILE A 107 -2.59 -6.94 1.13
C ILE A 107 -2.24 -6.35 -0.23
N MET A 108 -0.96 -6.40 -0.59
CA MET A 108 -0.48 -6.10 -1.94
C MET A 108 -0.03 -7.40 -2.62
N HIS A 109 -0.35 -7.55 -3.90
CA HIS A 109 -0.07 -8.76 -4.68
C HIS A 109 0.28 -8.39 -6.12
N VAL A 110 1.34 -8.99 -6.68
CA VAL A 110 1.73 -8.81 -8.08
C VAL A 110 1.41 -10.06 -8.87
N VAL A 111 0.39 -9.95 -9.73
CA VAL A 111 -0.16 -11.03 -10.54
C VAL A 111 0.40 -10.93 -11.97
N PRO A 112 0.87 -12.02 -12.58
CA PRO A 112 1.22 -12.01 -14.00
C PRO A 112 -0.06 -11.91 -14.85
N ILE A 113 -0.04 -11.07 -15.89
CA ILE A 113 -1.11 -11.01 -16.90
C ILE A 113 -0.73 -11.91 -18.09
N ASN A 114 0.52 -11.79 -18.53
CA ASN A 114 1.18 -12.58 -19.57
C ASN A 114 2.70 -12.63 -19.25
N ASP A 115 3.53 -13.09 -20.19
CA ASP A 115 4.98 -13.23 -19.96
C ASP A 115 5.69 -11.89 -19.71
N ASP A 116 5.20 -10.80 -20.32
CA ASP A 116 5.85 -9.47 -20.32
C ASP A 116 5.03 -8.39 -19.58
N GLY A 117 4.04 -8.78 -18.79
CA GLY A 117 3.08 -7.86 -18.20
C GLY A 117 2.54 -8.34 -16.86
N SER A 118 2.21 -7.38 -16.00
CA SER A 118 1.76 -7.68 -14.65
C SER A 118 0.70 -6.72 -14.15
N MET A 119 0.01 -7.12 -13.10
CA MET A 119 -0.99 -6.33 -12.40
C MET A 119 -0.64 -6.27 -10.92
N ILE A 120 -0.66 -5.07 -10.36
CA ILE A 120 -0.60 -4.89 -8.92
C ILE A 120 -2.03 -4.85 -8.41
N GLU A 121 -2.34 -5.67 -7.41
CA GLU A 121 -3.58 -5.62 -6.65
C GLU A 121 -3.29 -5.11 -5.24
N TRP A 122 -4.13 -4.21 -4.75
CA TRP A 122 -4.06 -3.71 -3.38
C TRP A 122 -5.45 -3.78 -2.76
N SER A 123 -5.60 -4.58 -1.72
CA SER A 123 -6.84 -4.73 -0.97
C SER A 123 -6.66 -4.32 0.48
N PHE A 124 -7.76 -3.92 1.11
CA PHE A 124 -7.77 -3.56 2.52
C PHE A 124 -9.04 -4.00 3.22
N VAL A 125 -8.95 -4.13 4.54
CA VAL A 125 -10.07 -4.19 5.47
C VAL A 125 -9.80 -3.23 6.62
N CYS A 126 -10.80 -2.45 7.04
CA CYS A 126 -10.70 -1.59 8.20
C CYS A 126 -12.06 -1.34 8.84
N ASP A 127 -12.06 -0.81 10.06
CA ASP A 127 -13.30 -0.33 10.66
C ASP A 127 -13.74 0.97 9.97
N PRO A 128 -15.05 1.26 9.89
CA PRO A 128 -15.52 2.56 9.41
C PRO A 128 -14.91 3.71 10.20
N THR A 129 -14.43 4.74 9.50
CA THR A 129 -13.86 5.95 10.11
C THR A 129 -14.89 7.08 10.09
N GLU A 130 -15.14 7.70 11.24
CA GLU A 130 -16.06 8.82 11.36
C GLU A 130 -15.69 9.96 10.41
N GLY A 131 -16.70 10.54 9.74
CA GLY A 131 -16.51 11.65 8.80
C GLY A 131 -15.85 11.28 7.47
N ARG A 132 -15.60 9.99 7.19
CA ARG A 132 -15.10 9.50 5.91
C ARG A 132 -16.11 8.56 5.26
N LYS A 133 -16.11 8.47 3.93
CA LYS A 133 -16.87 7.45 3.20
C LYS A 133 -15.96 6.35 2.69
N MET A 134 -16.49 5.15 2.53
CA MET A 134 -15.74 4.02 2.00
C MET A 134 -15.23 4.32 0.58
N GLU A 135 -16.04 5.01 -0.22
CA GLU A 135 -15.71 5.42 -1.59
C GLU A 135 -14.48 6.32 -1.63
N ASP A 136 -14.29 7.21 -0.65
CA ASP A 136 -13.11 8.07 -0.58
C ASP A 136 -11.83 7.25 -0.36
N VAL A 137 -11.89 6.23 0.49
CA VAL A 137 -10.77 5.30 0.74
C VAL A 137 -10.47 4.49 -0.53
N GLN A 138 -11.51 4.03 -1.21
CA GLN A 138 -11.39 3.28 -2.45
C GLN A 138 -10.77 4.12 -3.57
N SER A 139 -11.27 5.34 -3.81
CA SER A 139 -10.72 6.27 -4.81
C SER A 139 -9.27 6.67 -4.49
N PHE A 140 -8.93 6.79 -3.19
CA PHE A 140 -7.53 6.97 -2.80
C PHE A 140 -6.67 5.75 -3.16
N GLY A 141 -7.13 4.53 -2.89
CA GLY A 141 -6.45 3.30 -3.27
C GLY A 141 -6.20 3.20 -4.78
N GLU A 142 -7.25 3.42 -5.58
CA GLU A 142 -7.18 3.40 -7.04
C GLU A 142 -6.18 4.42 -7.59
N SER A 143 -6.30 5.70 -7.20
CA SER A 143 -5.38 6.75 -7.68
C SER A 143 -3.93 6.52 -7.25
N SER A 144 -3.73 5.95 -6.06
CA SER A 144 -2.40 5.63 -5.53
C SER A 144 -1.76 4.49 -6.30
N LEU A 145 -2.51 3.42 -6.56
CA LEU A 145 -2.02 2.26 -7.27
C LEU A 145 -1.66 2.58 -8.73
N GLN A 146 -2.46 3.41 -9.39
CA GLN A 146 -2.15 3.93 -10.73
C GLN A 146 -0.87 4.77 -10.74
N SER A 147 -0.61 5.54 -9.69
CA SER A 147 0.63 6.33 -9.56
C SER A 147 1.84 5.44 -9.27
N ILE A 148 1.65 4.37 -8.48
CA ILE A 148 2.69 3.37 -8.20
C ILE A 148 3.08 2.62 -9.47
N ALA A 149 2.09 2.13 -10.23
CA ALA A 149 2.33 1.40 -11.48
C ALA A 149 3.16 2.24 -12.47
N LYS A 150 2.74 3.49 -12.75
CA LYS A 150 3.48 4.40 -13.63
C LYS A 150 4.90 4.70 -13.14
N LYS A 151 5.08 4.82 -11.83
CA LYS A 151 6.42 5.06 -11.26
C LYS A 151 7.30 3.83 -11.41
N ILE A 152 6.75 2.63 -11.24
CA ILE A 152 7.47 1.37 -11.47
C ILE A 152 7.87 1.22 -12.94
N GLU A 153 6.96 1.44 -13.88
CA GLU A 153 7.27 1.43 -15.33
C GLU A 153 8.45 2.36 -15.64
N HIS A 154 8.42 3.58 -15.10
CA HIS A 154 9.50 4.54 -15.27
C HIS A 154 10.83 4.09 -14.65
N VAL A 155 10.80 3.50 -13.45
CA VAL A 155 12.01 3.01 -12.75
C VAL A 155 12.64 1.82 -13.48
N LEU A 156 11.84 0.95 -14.10
CA LEU A 156 12.32 -0.24 -14.80
C LEU A 156 12.74 0.02 -16.26
N THR A 157 12.38 1.17 -16.83
CA THR A 157 12.75 1.55 -18.21
C THR A 157 14.10 2.29 -18.29
N ILE A 158 14.62 2.79 -17.16
CA ILE A 158 15.85 3.60 -17.07
C ILE A 158 16.99 2.79 -16.48
#